data_AF-A0A257X0R1-F1
#
_entry.id   AF-A0A257X0R1-F1
#
_cell.length_a   1.000
_cell.length_b   1.000
_cell.length_c   1.000
_cell.angle_alpha   90.00
_cell.angle_beta   90.00
_cell.angle_gamma   90.00
#
_symmetry.space_group_name_H-M   'P 1'
#
loop_
_entity.id
_entity.type
_entity.pdbx_description
1 polymer ?
#
loop_
_entity_poly.entity_id
_entity_poly.type
_entity_poly.pdbx_seq_one_letter_code
_entity_poly.pdbx_strand_id
1 'polypeptide(L)' 'MDTLRAMRAFVNIAEQGSLTAAARALDSSLPAVVRTLA' A
#
# COMPACT_ATOMS: atom_id res chain seq x y z
N MET A 1 6.48 -6.07 -13.15
CA MET A 1 5.92 -5.89 -11.80
C MET A 1 6.94 -6.41 -10.81
N ASP A 2 7.39 -5.59 -9.87
CA ASP A 2 8.28 -6.01 -8.80
C ASP A 2 7.43 -6.65 -7.68
N THR A 3 7.36 -7.98 -7.67
CA THR A 3 6.56 -8.74 -6.69
C THR A 3 6.93 -8.43 -5.25
N LEU A 4 8.21 -8.14 -4.98
CA LEU A 4 8.67 -7.76 -3.64
C LEU A 4 8.08 -6.41 -3.23
N ARG A 5 8.00 -5.45 -4.16
CA ARG A 5 7.34 -4.16 -3.91
C ARG A 5 5.85 -4.33 -3.59
N ALA A 6 5.16 -5.22 -4.31
CA ALA A 6 3.75 -5.52 -4.05
C ALA A 6 3.54 -6.18 -2.67
N MET A 7 4.39 -7.14 -2.30
CA MET A 7 4.33 -7.78 -0.97
C MET A 7 4.60 -6.78 0.16
N ARG A 8 5.57 -5.87 0.00
CA ARG A 8 5.83 -4.82 1.01
C ARG A 8 4.64 -3.88 1.18
N ALA A 9 4.01 -3.48 0.08
CA ALA A 9 2.80 -2.65 0.13
C ALA A 9 1.65 -3.38 0.83
N PHE A 10 1.46 -4.67 0.52
CA PHE A 10 0.44 -5.50 1.15
C PHE A 10 0.62 -5.62 2.68
N VAL A 11 1.85 -5.94 3.14
CA VAL A 11 2.15 -6.02 4.58
C VAL A 11 1.89 -4.68 5.27
N ASN A 12 2.33 -3.57 4.67
CA ASN A 12 2.09 -2.25 5.25
C ASN A 12 0.58 -1.94 5.37
N ILE A 13 -0.21 -2.28 4.36
CA ILE A 13 -1.67 -2.09 4.42
C ILE A 13 -2.30 -2.92 5.55
N ALA A 14 -1.85 -4.16 5.73
CA ALA A 14 -2.30 -5.02 6.81
C ALA A 14 -1.91 -4.47 8.19
N GLU A 15 -0.69 -3.97 8.35
CA GLU A 15 -0.20 -3.34 9.59
C GLU A 15 -0.98 -2.08 9.96
N GLN A 16 -1.33 -1.25 8.97
CA GLN A 16 -2.08 -0.01 9.20
C GLN A 16 -3.59 -0.25 9.39
N GLY A 17 -4.09 -1.45 9.05
CA GLY A 17 -5.50 -1.83 9.20
C GLY A 17 -6.49 -1.07 8.29
N SER A 18 -5.99 -0.22 7.38
CA SER A 18 -6.80 0.65 6.52
C SER A 18 -5.99 1.14 5.32
N LEU A 19 -6.59 1.12 4.12
CA LEU A 19 -5.97 1.65 2.91
C LEU A 19 -5.67 3.16 3.00
N THR A 20 -6.54 3.92 3.68
CA THR A 20 -6.34 5.35 3.91
C THR A 20 -5.19 5.61 4.89
N ALA A 21 -5.06 4.78 5.93
CA ALA A 21 -3.95 4.87 6.87
C ALA A 21 -2.62 4.50 6.21
N ALA A 22 -2.59 3.46 5.39
CA ALA A 22 -1.43 3.07 4.60
C ALA A 22 -1.00 4.16 3.61
N ALA A 23 -1.95 4.80 2.91
CA ALA A 23 -1.63 5.91 2.02
C ALA A 23 -0.96 7.07 2.75
N ARG A 24 -1.44 7.42 3.96
CA ARG A 24 -0.80 8.44 4.81
C ARG A 24 0.59 8.01 5.28
N ALA A 25 0.74 6.75 5.73
CA ALA A 25 2.01 6.22 6.21
C ALA A 25 3.08 6.11 5.11
N LEU A 26 2.65 5.92 3.86
CA LEU A 26 3.52 5.82 2.68
C LEU A 26 3.74 7.16 1.96
N ASP A 27 3.24 8.26 2.51
CA ASP A 27 3.23 9.59 1.86
C ASP A 27 2.77 9.53 0.39
N SER A 28 1.64 8.84 0.18
CA SER A 28 1.11 8.51 -1.13
C SER A 28 -0.38 8.78 -1.20
N SER A 29 -0.92 8.85 -2.42
CA SER A 29 -2.35 8.92 -2.62
C SER A 29 -3.00 7.53 -2.47
N LEU A 30 -4.26 7.50 -2.04
CA LEU A 30 -5.05 6.26 -1.95
C LEU A 30 -5.15 5.53 -3.31
N PRO A 31 -5.41 6.19 -4.45
CA PRO A 31 -5.40 5.52 -5.76
C PRO A 31 -4.05 4.88 -6.11
N ALA A 32 -2.94 5.52 -5.74
CA ALA A 32 -1.61 4.95 -5.97
C ALA A 32 -1.39 3.68 -5.14
N VAL A 33 -1.82 3.66 -3.87
CA VAL A 33 -1.77 2.45 -3.03
C VAL A 33 -2.62 1.33 -3.63
N VAL A 34 -3.85 1.61 -4.07
CA VAL A 34 -4.70 0.60 -4.72
C VAL A 34 -4.06 0.05 -6.00
N ARG A 35 -3.41 0.90 -6.80
CA ARG A 35 -2.72 0.48 -8.02
C ARG A 35 -1.50 -0.40 -7.76
N THR A 36 -0.90 -0.37 -6.57
CA THR A 36 0.19 -1.29 -6.21
C THR A 36 -0.30 -2.70 -5.89
N LEU A 37 -1.60 -2.88 -5.66
CA LEU A 37 -2.26 -4.17 -5.42
C LEU A 37 -2.89 -4.78 -6.68
N ALA A 38 -3.06 -3.99 -7.74
CA ALA A 38 -3.66 -4.39 -9.02
C ALA A 38 -2.58 -4.75 -10.05
#